data_AF-T1ESR8-F1
#
_entry.id   AF-T1ESR8-F1
#
_cell.length_a   1.000
_cell.length_b   1.000
_cell.length_c   1.000
_cell.angle_alpha   90.00
_cell.angle_beta   90.00
_cell.angle_gamma   90.00
#
_symmetry.space_group_name_H-M   'P 1'
#
loop_
_entity.id
_entity.type
_entity.pdbx_description
1 polymer ?
#
loop_
_entity_poly.entity_id
_entity_poly.type
_entity_poly.pdbx_seq_one_letter_code
_entity_poly.pdbx_strand_id
1 'polypeptide(L)'
;MASHISHIIAKGFQTSYALKTFRSRGLRGIKICDITESLITSGIKYAAPSWSGFATQQQLQQLQSLLKKLIRFNYLPASYPIVTQIFETLDSRLFKKVENNNNHVIHPRLPPNKTTTHNLRQRKHNHQVATHST
;
A
#
# COMPACT_ATOMS: atom_id res chain seq x y z
N MET A 1 -12.37 8.45 7.03
CA MET A 1 -11.43 7.41 6.58
C MET A 1 -11.92 5.99 6.80
N ALA A 2 -12.49 5.64 7.96
CA ALA A 2 -12.98 4.28 8.20
C ALA A 2 -14.00 3.77 7.16
N SER A 3 -14.95 4.61 6.73
CA SER A 3 -15.93 4.27 5.67
C SER A 3 -15.27 3.92 4.33
N HIS A 4 -14.25 4.67 3.94
CA HIS A 4 -13.48 4.44 2.72
C HIS A 4 -12.75 3.09 2.75
N ILE A 5 -12.09 2.77 3.87
CA ILE A 5 -11.37 1.49 4.03
C ILE A 5 -12.35 0.33 3.99
N SER A 6 -13.48 0.45 4.70
CA SER A 6 -14.56 -0.55 4.66
C SER A 6 -15.12 -0.73 3.24
N HIS A 7 -15.25 0.35 2.46
CA HIS A 7 -15.66 0.29 1.06
C HIS A 7 -14.65 -0.46 0.19
N ILE A 8 -13.34 -0.19 0.33
CA ILE A 8 -12.29 -0.92 -0.40
C ILE A 8 -12.37 -2.42 -0.10
N ILE A 9 -12.50 -2.78 1.17
CA ILE A 9 -12.61 -4.17 1.62
C ILE A 9 -13.86 -4.83 1.01
N ALA A 10 -15.02 -4.18 1.15
CA ALA A 10 -16.28 -4.69 0.62
C ALA A 10 -16.23 -4.87 -0.90
N LYS A 11 -15.71 -3.88 -1.63
CA LYS A 11 -15.53 -3.93 -3.08
C LYS A 11 -14.60 -5.07 -3.49
N GLY A 12 -13.50 -5.29 -2.77
CA GLY A 12 -12.58 -6.40 -3.03
C GLY A 12 -13.24 -7.77 -2.87
N PHE A 13 -14.04 -7.96 -1.81
CA PHE A 13 -14.80 -9.19 -1.62
C PHE A 13 -15.89 -9.39 -2.67
N GLN A 14 -16.63 -8.35 -3.04
CA GLN A 14 -17.64 -8.41 -4.10
C GLN A 14 -17.01 -8.76 -5.45
N THR A 15 -15.88 -8.12 -5.80
CA THR A 15 -15.18 -8.35 -7.07
C THR A 15 -14.61 -9.76 -7.17
N SER A 16 -14.38 -10.44 -6.04
CA SER A 16 -13.97 -11.86 -6.03
C SER A 16 -15.01 -12.77 -6.70
N TYR A 17 -16.30 -12.39 -6.70
CA TYR A 17 -17.33 -13.12 -7.44
C TYR A 17 -17.12 -13.00 -8.96
N ALA A 18 -16.80 -11.81 -9.46
CA ALA A 18 -16.47 -11.62 -10.88
C ALA A 18 -15.23 -12.43 -11.29
N LEU A 19 -14.19 -12.49 -10.44
CA LEU A 19 -13.01 -13.32 -10.68
C LEU A 19 -13.36 -14.81 -10.80
N LYS A 20 -14.30 -15.30 -9.98
CA LYS A 20 -14.79 -16.68 -10.07
C LYS A 20 -15.45 -16.95 -11.43
N THR A 21 -16.24 -16.00 -11.92
CA THR A 21 -16.89 -16.08 -13.25
C THR A 21 -15.87 -16.03 -14.38
N PHE A 22 -14.85 -15.19 -14.29
CA PHE A 22 -13.77 -15.15 -15.29
C PHE A 22 -13.02 -16.48 -15.34
N ARG A 23 -12.73 -17.06 -14.17
CA ARG A 23 -12.09 -18.37 -14.08
C ARG A 23 -12.94 -19.49 -14.67
N SER A 24 -14.25 -19.50 -14.44
CA SER A 24 -15.14 -20.52 -15.02
C SER A 24 -15.22 -20.41 -16.53
N ARG A 25 -15.04 -19.22 -17.09
CA ARG A 25 -14.94 -18.96 -18.54
C ARG A 25 -13.55 -19.22 -19.14
N GLY A 26 -12.61 -19.75 -18.37
CA GLY A 26 -11.31 -20.20 -18.86
C GLY A 26 -10.14 -19.24 -18.65
N LEU A 27 -10.33 -18.08 -18.00
CA LEU A 27 -9.20 -17.23 -17.61
C LEU A 27 -8.35 -17.89 -16.52
N ARG A 28 -7.07 -18.09 -16.80
CA ARG A 28 -6.10 -18.76 -15.93
C ARG A 28 -4.71 -18.12 -16.05
N GLY A 29 -3.84 -18.45 -15.10
CA GLY A 29 -2.45 -18.03 -15.09
C GLY A 29 -2.30 -16.51 -14.97
N ILE A 30 -1.38 -15.94 -15.75
CA ILE A 30 -1.00 -14.52 -15.66
C ILE A 30 -2.20 -13.59 -15.90
N LYS A 31 -3.09 -13.92 -16.85
CA LYS A 31 -4.23 -13.07 -17.19
C LYS A 31 -5.19 -12.82 -16.02
N ILE A 32 -5.43 -13.83 -15.17
CA ILE A 32 -6.30 -13.65 -14.00
C ILE A 32 -5.58 -12.89 -12.88
N CYS A 33 -4.25 -13.03 -12.79
CA CYS A 33 -3.42 -12.23 -11.89
C CYS A 33 -3.49 -10.74 -12.27
N ASP A 34 -3.28 -10.40 -13.54
CA ASP A 34 -3.29 -9.01 -14.01
C ASP A 34 -4.65 -8.33 -13.74
N ILE A 35 -5.75 -9.04 -14.00
CA ILE A 35 -7.11 -8.56 -13.70
C ILE A 35 -7.30 -8.36 -12.21
N THR A 36 -6.85 -9.32 -11.39
CA THR A 36 -6.95 -9.23 -9.92
C THR A 36 -6.16 -8.04 -9.39
N GLU A 37 -4.95 -7.82 -9.93
CA GLU A 37 -4.14 -6.66 -9.58
C GLU A 37 -4.81 -5.35 -10.00
N SER A 38 -5.37 -5.29 -11.21
CA SER A 38 -6.04 -4.10 -11.72
C SER A 38 -7.35 -3.78 -11.00
N LEU A 39 -8.09 -4.78 -10.51
CA LEU A 39 -9.42 -4.55 -9.93
C LEU A 39 -9.40 -4.38 -8.41
N ILE A 40 -8.63 -5.22 -7.72
CA ILE A 40 -8.65 -5.28 -6.25
C ILE A 40 -7.40 -4.60 -5.69
N THR A 41 -6.22 -5.04 -6.13
CA THR A 41 -4.96 -4.50 -5.63
C THR A 41 -4.82 -3.01 -5.93
N SER A 42 -5.26 -2.54 -7.10
CA SER A 42 -5.25 -1.11 -7.44
C SER A 42 -5.99 -0.27 -6.41
N GLY A 43 -7.17 -0.71 -5.97
CA GLY A 43 -7.96 -0.04 -4.93
C GLY A 43 -7.27 -0.05 -3.56
N ILE A 44 -6.59 -1.16 -3.22
CA ILE A 44 -5.80 -1.26 -1.98
C ILE A 44 -4.54 -0.40 -2.03
N LYS A 45 -3.87 -0.31 -3.18
CA LYS A 45 -2.64 0.48 -3.35
C LYS A 45 -2.93 1.97 -3.57
N TYR A 46 -4.11 2.30 -4.07
CA TYR A 46 -4.51 3.67 -4.37
C TYR A 46 -4.47 4.53 -3.11
N ALA A 47 -3.67 5.58 -3.16
CA ALA A 47 -3.43 6.51 -2.05
C ALA A 47 -3.13 5.81 -0.71
N ALA A 48 -2.60 4.57 -0.73
CA ALA A 48 -2.31 3.80 0.49
C ALA A 48 -1.47 4.57 1.51
N PRO A 49 -0.40 5.32 1.13
CA PRO A 49 0.37 6.12 2.08
C PRO A 49 -0.47 7.18 2.83
N SER A 50 -1.59 7.63 2.26
CA SER A 50 -2.43 8.67 2.86
C SER A 50 -3.48 8.13 3.84
N TRP A 51 -3.86 6.85 3.75
CA TRP A 51 -4.92 6.28 4.58
C TRP A 51 -4.48 5.09 5.46
N SER A 52 -3.38 4.42 5.14
CA SER A 52 -2.94 3.19 5.84
C SER A 52 -2.68 3.42 7.33
N GLY A 53 -2.15 4.58 7.71
CA GLY A 53 -1.92 4.96 9.12
C GLY A 53 -3.20 5.20 9.92
N PHE A 54 -4.36 5.34 9.27
CA PHE A 54 -5.66 5.50 9.91
C PHE A 54 -6.47 4.19 9.96
N ALA A 55 -5.93 3.09 9.42
CA ALA A 55 -6.60 1.80 9.42
C ALA A 55 -6.58 1.16 10.81
N THR A 56 -7.71 0.62 11.25
CA THR A 56 -7.73 -0.16 12.49
C THR A 56 -7.09 -1.53 12.29
N GLN A 57 -6.62 -2.16 13.37
CA GLN A 57 -6.06 -3.50 13.31
C GLN A 57 -7.03 -4.52 12.69
N GLN A 58 -8.33 -4.39 12.98
CA GLN A 58 -9.37 -5.24 12.38
C GLN A 58 -9.47 -5.05 10.86
N GLN A 59 -9.39 -3.81 10.37
CA GLN A 59 -9.42 -3.53 8.93
C GLN A 59 -8.17 -4.08 8.22
N LEU A 60 -7.00 -3.98 8.84
CA LEU A 60 -5.77 -4.57 8.33
C LEU A 60 -5.86 -6.10 8.24
N GLN A 61 -6.44 -6.74 9.26
CA GLN A 61 -6.69 -8.19 9.24
C GLN A 61 -7.68 -8.59 8.14
N GLN A 62 -8.71 -7.79 7.87
CA GLN A 62 -9.65 -8.03 6.78
C GLN A 62 -9.01 -7.87 5.40
N LEU A 63 -8.15 -6.87 5.20
CA LEU A 63 -7.36 -6.73 3.98
C LEU A 63 -6.42 -7.93 3.78
N GLN A 64 -5.76 -8.36 4.85
CA GLN A 64 -4.86 -9.52 4.81
C GLN A 64 -5.63 -10.81 4.50
N SER A 65 -6.83 -10.98 5.05
CA SER A 65 -7.67 -12.15 4.79
C SER A 65 -8.18 -12.16 3.35
N LEU A 66 -8.51 -10.99 2.78
CA LEU A 66 -8.82 -10.84 1.36
C LEU A 66 -7.63 -11.28 0.49
N LEU A 67 -6.42 -10.78 0.73
CA LEU A 67 -5.22 -11.19 -0.03
C LEU A 67 -4.95 -12.69 0.10
N LYS A 68 -5.02 -13.26 1.32
CA LYS A 68 -4.87 -14.70 1.54
C LYS A 68 -5.90 -15.51 0.75
N LYS A 69 -7.14 -15.02 0.67
CA LYS A 69 -8.21 -15.66 -0.11
C LYS A 69 -7.88 -15.64 -1.61
N LEU A 70 -7.39 -14.53 -2.14
CA LEU A 70 -6.97 -14.42 -3.55
C LEU A 70 -5.80 -15.36 -3.87
N ILE A 71 -4.80 -15.45 -2.98
CA ILE A 71 -3.67 -16.39 -3.12
C ILE A 71 -4.16 -17.83 -3.08
N ARG A 72 -5.03 -18.19 -2.12
CA ARG A 72 -5.60 -19.55 -2.00
C ARG A 72 -6.35 -19.99 -3.26
N PHE A 73 -7.00 -19.06 -3.95
CA PHE A 73 -7.67 -19.34 -5.21
C PHE A 73 -6.75 -19.23 -6.44
N ASN A 74 -5.44 -19.05 -6.29
CA ASN A 74 -4.49 -18.85 -7.38
C ASN A 74 -4.86 -17.64 -8.28
N TYR A 75 -5.45 -16.59 -7.70
CA TYR A 75 -5.68 -15.31 -8.38
C TYR A 75 -4.50 -14.35 -8.19
N LEU A 76 -3.66 -14.60 -7.19
CA LEU A 76 -2.39 -13.92 -6.97
C LEU A 76 -1.31 -15.00 -6.73
N PRO A 77 -0.04 -14.70 -7.02
CA PRO A 77 1.05 -15.64 -6.76
C PRO A 77 1.25 -15.86 -5.26
N ALA A 78 1.78 -17.03 -4.88
CA ALA A 78 2.09 -17.34 -3.48
C ALA A 78 3.18 -16.43 -2.88
N SER A 79 4.04 -15.85 -3.73
CA SER A 79 5.07 -14.88 -3.37
C SER A 79 4.54 -13.46 -3.13
N TYR A 80 3.22 -13.25 -3.21
CA TYR A 80 2.64 -11.92 -3.06
C TYR A 80 2.87 -11.36 -1.65
N PRO A 81 3.31 -10.10 -1.51
CA PRO A 81 3.64 -9.51 -0.21
C PRO A 81 2.41 -9.38 0.71
N ILE A 82 2.67 -9.33 2.02
CA ILE A 82 1.63 -9.03 3.01
C ILE A 82 1.23 -7.55 2.97
N VAL A 83 0.04 -7.21 3.50
CA VAL A 83 -0.53 -5.85 3.45
C VAL A 83 0.44 -4.80 3.99
N THR A 84 1.10 -5.06 5.11
CA THR A 84 2.04 -4.10 5.73
C THR A 84 3.25 -3.83 4.86
N GLN A 85 3.85 -4.88 4.28
CA GLN A 85 4.97 -4.75 3.34
C GLN A 85 4.60 -3.94 2.09
N ILE A 86 3.37 -4.12 1.58
CA ILE A 86 2.87 -3.32 0.46
C ILE A 86 2.84 -1.84 0.84
N PHE A 87 2.29 -1.52 2.02
CA PHE A 87 2.19 -0.15 2.49
C PHE A 87 3.57 0.48 2.74
N GLU A 88 4.49 -0.22 3.40
CA GLU A 88 5.86 0.24 3.64
C GLU A 88 6.62 0.50 2.32
N THR A 89 6.41 -0.35 1.32
CA THR A 89 7.03 -0.19 -0.01
C THR A 89 6.46 1.03 -0.73
N LEU A 90 5.14 1.22 -0.69
CA LEU A 90 4.48 2.38 -1.31
C LEU A 90 4.86 3.68 -0.61
N ASP A 91 4.94 3.67 0.72
CA ASP A 91 5.32 4.81 1.52
C ASP A 91 6.78 5.21 1.26
N SER A 92 7.69 4.23 1.29
CA SER A 92 9.11 4.48 0.95
C SER A 92 9.29 4.98 -0.48
N ARG A 93 8.48 4.48 -1.44
CA ARG A 93 8.49 4.95 -2.83
C ARG A 93 7.96 6.38 -2.95
N LEU A 94 6.88 6.70 -2.24
CA LEU A 94 6.33 8.06 -2.21
C LEU A 94 7.36 9.02 -1.61
N PHE A 95 7.90 8.69 -0.44
CA PHE A 95 8.91 9.51 0.25
C PHE A 95 10.10 9.83 -0.66
N LYS A 96 10.70 8.83 -1.29
CA LYS A 96 11.79 9.03 -2.27
C LYS A 96 11.39 9.92 -3.44
N LYS A 97 10.14 9.82 -3.93
CA LYS A 97 9.66 10.69 -5.01
C LYS A 97 9.50 12.13 -4.56
N VAL A 98 9.05 12.35 -3.33
CA VAL A 98 8.94 13.69 -2.73
C VAL A 98 10.35 14.27 -2.57
N GLU A 99 11.26 13.53 -1.95
CA GLU A 99 12.65 13.96 -1.67
C GLU A 99 13.42 14.35 -2.93
N ASN A 100 13.26 13.61 -4.04
CA ASN A 100 13.99 13.88 -5.28
C ASN A 100 13.33 14.94 -6.18
N ASN A 101 12.14 15.46 -5.84
CA ASN A 101 11.41 16.41 -6.67
C ASN A 101 11.09 17.68 -5.88
N ASN A 102 11.92 18.71 -6.05
CA ASN A 102 11.74 20.01 -5.42
C ASN A 102 10.40 20.68 -5.75
N ASN A 103 9.81 20.37 -6.91
CA ASN A 103 8.52 20.92 -7.36
C ASN A 103 7.32 20.10 -6.86
N HIS A 104 7.56 19.01 -6.11
CA HIS A 104 6.48 18.22 -5.54
C HIS A 104 5.75 19.01 -4.44
N VAL A 105 4.41 18.99 -4.44
CA VAL A 105 3.60 19.79 -3.50
C VAL A 105 3.93 19.53 -2.01
N ILE A 106 4.37 18.30 -1.70
CA ILE A 106 4.75 17.90 -0.34
C ILE A 106 6.21 18.26 0.00
N HIS A 107 7.09 18.47 -0.99
CA HIS A 107 8.52 18.67 -0.76
C HIS A 107 8.83 19.90 0.14
N PRO A 108 8.18 21.07 -0.03
CA PRO A 108 8.38 22.20 0.87
C PRO A 108 7.98 21.94 2.33
N ARG A 109 7.22 20.88 2.60
CA ARG A 109 6.81 20.48 3.95
C ARG A 109 7.77 19.48 4.59
N LEU A 110 8.78 19.01 3.88
CA LEU A 110 9.79 18.14 4.47
C LEU A 110 10.66 18.94 5.44
N PRO A 111 11.01 18.38 6.62
CA PRO A 111 12.01 18.98 7.48
C PRO A 111 13.33 19.15 6.72
N PRO A 112 14.14 20.18 7.01
CA PRO A 112 15.43 20.33 6.37
C PRO A 112 16.35 19.15 6.69
N ASN A 113 17.31 18.88 5.80
CA ASN A 113 18.30 17.83 6.01
C ASN A 113 19.25 18.21 7.14
N LYS A 114 19.51 17.25 8.03
CA LYS A 114 20.48 17.40 9.12
C LYS A 114 21.86 16.99 8.62
N THR A 115 22.80 17.93 8.62
CA THR A 115 24.23 17.62 8.54
C THR A 115 24.73 17.27 9.94
N THR A 116 25.20 16.03 10.14
CA THR A 116 25.78 15.59 11.42
C THR A 116 27.27 15.31 11.23
N THR A 117 28.11 15.88 12.08
CA THR A 117 29.58 15.71 12.08
C THR A 117 30.05 14.46 12.82
N HIS A 118 29.18 13.87 13.64
CA HIS A 118 29.46 12.67 14.43
C HIS A 118 29.03 11.39 13.72
N ASN A 119 29.82 10.32 13.88
CA ASN A 119 29.49 8.97 13.40
C ASN A 119 28.42 8.31 14.28
N LEU A 120 27.18 8.81 14.18
CA LEU A 120 26.01 8.20 14.82
C LEU A 120 25.51 6.99 14.01
N ARG A 121 24.70 6.15 14.65
CA ARG A 121 23.98 5.05 13.99
C ARG A 121 23.25 5.58 12.74
N GLN A 122 23.47 4.94 11.59
CA GLN A 122 22.78 5.28 10.35
C GLN A 122 21.26 5.19 10.52
N ARG A 123 20.57 6.27 10.15
CA ARG A 123 19.11 6.35 10.10
C ARG A 123 18.63 6.05 8.68
N LYS A 124 17.31 5.79 8.53
CA LYS A 124 16.69 5.53 7.22
C LYS A 124 16.75 6.76 6.29
N HIS A 125 16.77 7.98 6.84
CA HIS A 125 16.90 9.24 6.10
C HIS A 125 17.58 10.32 6.96
N ASN A 126 18.04 11.41 6.31
CA ASN A 126 18.80 12.49 6.95
C ASN A 126 17.97 13.71 7.36
N HIS A 127 16.65 13.71 7.12
CA HIS A 127 15.77 14.79 7.56
C HIS A 127 15.74 14.96 9.09
N GLN A 128 15.69 16.21 9.54
CA GLN A 128 15.48 16.55 10.94
C GLN A 128 14.13 16.01 11.45
N VAL A 129 14.05 15.76 12.77
CA VAL A 129 12.77 15.44 13.41
C VAL A 129 11.95 16.73 13.44
N ALA A 130 10.68 16.69 13.04
CA ALA A 130 9.80 17.85 13.12
C ALA A 130 9.74 18.34 14.58
N THR A 131 10.17 19.57 14.83
CA THR A 131 10.04 20.21 16.13
C THR A 131 8.60 20.68 16.28
N HIS A 132 7.87 20.13 17.23
CA HIS A 132 6.54 20.63 17.59
C HIS A 132 6.69 22.04 18.17
N SER A 133 6.15 23.05 17.47
CA SER A 133 5.84 24.33 18.10
C SER A 133 4.68 24.07 19.06
N THR A 134 4.98 24.09 20.36
CA THR A 134 3.99 24.09 21.46
C THR A 134 3.05 25.27 21.36
#